data_AF-A0AA43FEN2-F1
#
_entry.id   AF-A0AA43FEN2-F1
#
_cell.length_a   1.000
_cell.length_b   1.000
_cell.length_c   1.000
_cell.angle_alpha   90.00
_cell.angle_beta   90.00
_cell.angle_gamma   90.00
#
_symmetry.space_group_name_H-M   'P 1'
#
loop_
_entity.id
_entity.type
_entity.pdbx_description
1 polymer ?
#
loop_
_entity_poly.entity_id
_entity_poly.type
_entity_poly.pdbx_seq_one_letter_code
_entity_poly.pdbx_strand_id
1 'polypeptide(L)'
;MKFSLGRRGIYLVAVAVTAFLALSLIPAPLPAVASPIQDSDMIDLINGERAANGLPGLTRHWDLEDDASVQTARQVAKGTIFHTSDLSKIVSGGWSSLGENVGMGPNIPVLHNAFMDSPGHRANILGDWSHIGVSSKTASNGQTFITVIFMKARGSAADAEPLTYLPRLSSANDTSNTVFADDIAWLVSRGVALGCDSDSYCPNRPVTRGEMATMMALALNLPSTGTDFFTDDDGSPHEANINAVAQAGITVGCNPPANTFFCEQQTLTRGQMASFFVRALGLPTNVPDQFGDDSNSVHQGDINALGASGITRGCNPPDNDRYCPEGTLTRGQIAAFLRRALS
;
A
#
# COMPACT_ATOMS: atom_id res chain seq x y z
N MET A 1 -54.58 -81.43 -55.22
CA MET A 1 -55.52 -80.38 -55.69
C MET A 1 -55.05 -79.05 -55.11
N LYS A 2 -54.86 -78.03 -55.96
CA LYS A 2 -54.37 -76.68 -55.61
C LYS A 2 -55.14 -76.07 -54.43
N PHE A 3 -54.49 -75.29 -53.56
CA PHE A 3 -54.98 -73.97 -53.14
C PHE A 3 -53.81 -73.12 -52.59
N SER A 4 -53.90 -71.82 -52.86
CA SER A 4 -52.88 -70.79 -52.72
C SER A 4 -53.26 -69.78 -51.62
N LEU A 5 -52.26 -69.00 -51.22
CA LEU A 5 -52.26 -67.68 -50.56
C LEU A 5 -52.31 -67.61 -49.03
N GLY A 6 -51.36 -66.81 -48.53
CA GLY A 6 -51.53 -66.05 -47.28
C GLY A 6 -50.25 -65.72 -46.54
N ARG A 7 -49.39 -64.84 -47.09
CA ARG A 7 -48.35 -64.15 -46.29
C ARG A 7 -49.03 -63.35 -45.17
N ARG A 8 -48.72 -63.63 -43.90
CA ARG A 8 -48.98 -62.74 -42.77
C ARG A 8 -47.65 -62.43 -42.08
N GLY A 9 -47.27 -61.15 -42.12
CA GLY A 9 -46.03 -60.63 -41.56
C GLY A 9 -46.01 -60.70 -40.04
N ILE A 10 -44.83 -60.98 -39.51
CA ILE A 10 -44.49 -60.83 -38.09
C ILE A 10 -43.69 -59.53 -38.00
N TYR A 11 -44.27 -58.52 -37.36
CA TYR A 11 -43.60 -57.25 -37.05
C TYR A 11 -42.69 -57.45 -35.84
N LEU A 12 -41.38 -57.36 -36.05
CA LEU A 12 -40.38 -57.16 -35.00
C LEU A 12 -40.51 -55.71 -34.48
N VAL A 13 -40.85 -55.55 -33.21
CA VAL A 13 -40.70 -54.28 -32.50
C VAL A 13 -39.24 -54.16 -32.06
N ALA A 14 -38.43 -53.43 -32.83
CA ALA A 14 -37.11 -52.99 -32.41
C ALA A 14 -37.26 -51.67 -31.63
N VAL A 15 -36.93 -51.69 -30.34
CA VAL A 15 -36.82 -50.48 -29.52
C VAL A 15 -35.57 -49.74 -29.94
N ALA A 16 -35.73 -48.66 -30.70
CA ALA A 16 -34.65 -47.74 -31.02
C ALA A 16 -34.42 -46.79 -29.83
N VAL A 17 -33.33 -47.02 -29.09
CA VAL A 17 -32.81 -46.05 -28.12
C VAL A 17 -32.07 -44.97 -28.90
N THR A 18 -32.71 -43.82 -29.12
CA THR A 18 -32.04 -42.63 -29.66
C THR A 18 -31.27 -41.94 -28.54
N ALA A 19 -29.96 -42.16 -28.49
CA ALA A 19 -29.05 -41.37 -27.67
C ALA A 19 -28.94 -39.96 -28.28
N PHE A 20 -29.44 -38.95 -27.55
CA PHE A 20 -29.16 -37.55 -27.85
C PHE A 20 -27.70 -37.25 -27.46
N LEU A 21 -26.81 -37.13 -28.46
CA LEU A 21 -25.53 -36.48 -28.26
C LEU A 21 -25.79 -34.97 -28.11
N ALA A 22 -25.85 -34.49 -26.87
CA ALA A 22 -25.74 -33.07 -26.60
C ALA A 22 -24.30 -32.66 -26.88
N LEU A 23 -24.06 -32.02 -28.03
CA LEU A 23 -22.79 -31.40 -28.36
C LEU A 23 -22.64 -30.18 -27.44
N SER A 24 -22.01 -30.39 -26.27
CA SER A 24 -21.65 -29.30 -25.37
C SER A 24 -20.61 -28.44 -26.07
N LEU A 25 -21.02 -27.24 -26.48
CA LEU A 25 -20.10 -26.15 -26.80
C LEU A 25 -19.36 -25.82 -25.51
N ILE A 26 -18.17 -26.40 -25.33
CA ILE A 26 -17.23 -25.96 -24.30
C ILE A 26 -16.76 -24.58 -24.75
N PRO A 27 -17.13 -23.48 -24.07
CA PRO A 27 -16.59 -22.18 -24.40
C PRO A 27 -15.06 -22.27 -24.28
N ALA A 28 -14.35 -21.81 -25.31
CA ALA A 28 -12.90 -21.69 -25.23
C ALA A 28 -12.54 -20.88 -23.98
N PRO A 29 -11.51 -21.29 -23.20
CA PRO A 29 -11.10 -20.52 -22.05
C PRO A 29 -10.83 -19.09 -22.50
N LEU A 30 -11.44 -18.12 -21.83
CA LEU A 30 -11.13 -16.70 -22.03
C LEU A 30 -9.62 -16.54 -21.86
N PRO A 31 -8.94 -15.72 -22.69
CA PRO A 31 -7.54 -15.41 -22.45
C PRO A 31 -7.43 -14.86 -21.03
N ALA A 32 -6.51 -15.43 -20.24
CA ALA A 32 -6.25 -14.96 -18.89
C ALA A 32 -5.99 -13.45 -18.97
N VAL A 33 -6.77 -12.66 -18.24
CA VAL A 33 -6.44 -11.25 -18.00
C VAL A 33 -5.07 -11.28 -17.33
N ALA A 34 -4.06 -10.71 -17.98
CA ALA A 34 -2.73 -10.61 -17.40
C ALA A 34 -2.87 -9.95 -16.02
N SER A 35 -2.30 -10.58 -14.99
CA SER A 35 -2.29 -10.01 -13.65
C SER A 35 -1.81 -8.56 -13.72
N PRO A 36 -2.36 -7.64 -12.90
CA PRO A 36 -1.79 -6.30 -12.79
C PRO A 36 -0.30 -6.44 -12.50
N ILE A 37 0.52 -5.65 -13.18
CA ILE A 37 1.96 -5.61 -12.92
C ILE A 37 2.15 -5.23 -11.45
N GLN A 38 2.86 -6.06 -10.69
CA GLN A 38 3.16 -5.77 -9.29
C GLN A 38 4.65 -5.50 -9.14
N ASP A 39 5.00 -4.36 -8.55
CA ASP A 39 6.40 -4.02 -8.26
C ASP A 39 7.06 -5.05 -7.32
N SER A 40 6.26 -5.73 -6.50
CA SER A 40 6.67 -6.90 -5.72
C SER A 40 7.24 -8.04 -6.56
N ASP A 41 6.77 -8.24 -7.79
CA ASP A 41 7.27 -9.30 -8.67
C ASP A 41 8.75 -9.06 -9.01
N MET A 42 9.14 -7.81 -9.26
CA MET A 42 10.54 -7.46 -9.53
C MET A 42 11.40 -7.60 -8.27
N ILE A 43 10.88 -7.20 -7.10
CA ILE A 43 11.59 -7.33 -5.82
C ILE A 43 11.84 -8.80 -5.49
N ASP A 44 10.84 -9.67 -5.69
CA ASP A 44 10.95 -11.11 -5.47
C ASP A 44 11.96 -11.76 -6.42
N LEU A 45 11.96 -11.37 -7.70
CA LEU A 45 12.96 -11.83 -8.67
C LEU A 45 14.38 -11.41 -8.27
N ILE A 46 14.57 -10.15 -7.91
CA ILE A 46 15.87 -9.63 -7.44
C ILE A 46 16.34 -10.35 -6.19
N ASN A 47 15.46 -10.55 -5.19
CA ASN A 47 15.81 -11.24 -3.96
C ASN A 47 16.07 -12.74 -4.19
N GLY A 48 15.37 -13.37 -5.13
CA GLY A 48 15.65 -14.73 -5.58
C GLY A 48 17.03 -14.86 -6.21
N GLU A 49 17.39 -13.92 -7.08
CA GLU A 49 18.72 -13.88 -7.71
C GLU A 49 19.83 -13.63 -6.69
N ARG A 50 19.62 -12.72 -5.75
CA ARG A 50 20.56 -12.47 -4.64
C ARG A 50 20.76 -13.72 -3.79
N ALA A 51 19.69 -14.41 -3.43
CA ALA A 51 19.76 -15.68 -2.70
C ALA A 51 20.53 -16.76 -3.47
N ALA A 52 20.31 -16.88 -4.79
CA ALA A 52 21.05 -17.82 -5.64
C ALA A 52 22.57 -17.52 -5.70
N ASN A 53 22.97 -16.28 -5.42
CA ASN A 53 24.36 -15.85 -5.35
C ASN A 53 24.88 -15.74 -3.90
N GLY A 54 24.14 -16.28 -2.91
CA GLY A 54 24.57 -16.31 -1.50
C GLY A 54 24.51 -14.96 -0.77
N LEU A 55 23.74 -14.01 -1.29
CA LEU A 55 23.56 -12.67 -0.71
C LEU A 55 22.25 -12.58 0.08
N PRO A 56 22.18 -11.73 1.12
CA PRO A 56 20.93 -11.46 1.82
C PRO A 56 19.93 -10.75 0.90
N GLY A 57 18.65 -11.06 1.09
CA GLY A 57 17.56 -10.33 0.47
C GLY A 57 17.54 -8.86 0.91
N LEU A 58 17.05 -8.00 0.04
CA LEU A 58 16.87 -6.58 0.28
C LEU A 58 15.50 -6.32 0.93
N THR A 59 15.52 -5.46 1.94
CA THR A 59 14.30 -4.99 2.61
C THR A 59 13.64 -3.90 1.76
N ARG A 60 12.33 -3.97 1.56
CA ARG A 60 11.59 -2.91 0.87
C ARG A 60 11.67 -1.61 1.67
N HIS A 61 11.89 -0.50 0.99
CA HIS A 61 11.94 0.82 1.60
C HIS A 61 11.04 1.79 0.86
N TRP A 62 9.99 2.26 1.54
CA TRP A 62 8.92 3.03 0.92
C TRP A 62 9.39 4.35 0.30
N ASP A 63 10.41 5.01 0.89
CA ASP A 63 10.99 6.25 0.33
C ASP A 63 11.62 6.01 -1.04
N LEU A 64 12.30 4.87 -1.20
CA LEU A 64 12.90 4.47 -2.48
C LEU A 64 11.83 4.07 -3.50
N GLU A 65 10.70 3.52 -3.05
CA GLU A 65 9.56 3.17 -3.92
C GLU A 65 8.86 4.44 -4.43
N ASP A 66 8.73 5.47 -3.59
CA ASP A 66 8.19 6.77 -4.00
C ASP A 66 9.11 7.49 -4.99
N ASP A 67 10.42 7.55 -4.68
CA ASP A 67 11.44 8.07 -5.60
C ASP A 67 11.46 7.34 -6.94
N ALA A 68 11.39 6.01 -6.90
CA ALA A 68 11.30 5.17 -8.09
C ALA A 68 10.01 5.46 -8.87
N SER A 69 8.88 5.70 -8.20
CA SER A 69 7.59 6.03 -8.81
C SER A 69 7.64 7.38 -9.53
N VAL A 70 8.20 8.41 -8.89
CA VAL A 70 8.39 9.73 -9.51
C VAL A 70 9.26 9.61 -10.77
N GLN A 71 10.38 8.89 -10.68
CA GLN A 71 11.27 8.71 -11.82
C GLN A 71 10.62 7.87 -12.93
N THR A 72 9.90 6.80 -12.59
CA THR A 72 9.16 5.96 -13.55
C THR A 72 8.10 6.78 -14.28
N ALA A 73 7.35 7.63 -13.58
CA ALA A 73 6.37 8.52 -14.18
C ALA A 73 7.01 9.52 -15.17
N ARG A 74 8.18 10.07 -14.83
CA ARG A 74 8.93 10.98 -15.73
C ARG A 74 9.43 10.27 -16.98
N GLN A 75 9.88 9.01 -16.87
CA GLN A 75 10.30 8.21 -18.02
C GLN A 75 9.12 7.87 -18.93
N VAL A 76 7.98 7.47 -18.37
CA VAL A 76 6.73 7.24 -19.11
C VAL A 76 6.30 8.51 -19.84
N ALA A 77 6.28 9.66 -19.16
CA ALA A 77 5.89 10.93 -19.76
C ALA A 77 6.82 11.36 -20.92
N LYS A 78 8.12 11.02 -20.84
CA LYS A 78 9.11 11.32 -21.87
C LYS A 78 9.17 10.26 -22.98
N GLY A 79 8.61 9.07 -22.75
CA GLY A 79 8.66 7.94 -23.69
C GLY A 79 10.05 7.33 -23.86
N THR A 80 10.98 7.56 -22.91
CA THR A 80 12.34 7.02 -22.95
C THR A 80 12.88 6.83 -21.54
N ILE A 81 13.79 5.86 -21.36
CA ILE A 81 14.50 5.66 -20.10
C ILE A 81 15.61 6.69 -19.93
N PHE A 82 15.84 7.09 -18.69
CA PHE A 82 16.98 7.89 -18.27
C PHE A 82 17.18 7.76 -16.77
N HIS A 83 18.43 7.90 -16.33
CA HIS A 83 18.77 7.87 -14.92
C HIS A 83 18.32 9.14 -14.19
N THR A 84 18.08 9.00 -12.89
CA THR A 84 18.02 10.14 -11.99
C THR A 84 19.36 10.87 -12.00
N SER A 85 19.35 12.19 -12.21
CA SER A 85 20.58 12.97 -12.36
C SER A 85 21.45 12.99 -11.09
N ASP A 86 20.82 12.87 -9.92
CA ASP A 86 21.47 12.87 -8.62
C ASP A 86 20.57 12.20 -7.59
N LEU A 87 20.86 10.94 -7.26
CA LEU A 87 20.05 10.17 -6.29
C LEU A 87 20.13 10.77 -4.88
N SER A 88 21.22 11.44 -4.53
CA SER A 88 21.40 12.04 -3.20
C SER A 88 20.46 13.21 -2.92
N LYS A 89 19.80 13.75 -3.96
CA LYS A 89 18.83 14.83 -3.87
C LYS A 89 17.39 14.36 -3.77
N ILE A 90 17.12 13.10 -4.08
CA ILE A 90 15.77 12.54 -4.06
C ILE A 90 15.61 11.55 -2.91
N VAL A 91 16.62 10.70 -2.69
CA VAL A 91 16.62 9.76 -1.57
C VAL A 91 16.95 10.49 -0.28
N SER A 92 15.99 10.49 0.64
CA SER A 92 16.13 11.03 2.00
C SER A 92 17.31 10.38 2.71
N GLY A 93 17.86 11.01 3.76
CA GLY A 93 19.08 10.55 4.46
C GLY A 93 19.08 9.09 4.98
N GLY A 94 20.15 8.71 5.69
CA GLY A 94 20.28 7.35 6.23
C GLY A 94 20.99 6.32 5.33
N TRP A 95 21.56 6.77 4.21
CA TRP A 95 22.29 5.90 3.26
C TRP A 95 23.79 6.18 3.20
N SER A 96 24.58 5.11 3.06
CA SER A 96 26.03 5.14 2.81
C SER A 96 26.35 5.02 1.32
N SER A 97 25.49 4.36 0.56
CA SER A 97 25.56 4.29 -0.90
C SER A 97 24.17 4.13 -1.51
N LEU A 98 24.04 4.61 -2.74
CA LEU A 98 22.83 4.50 -3.56
C LEU A 98 23.17 3.93 -4.93
N GLY A 99 22.22 3.23 -5.55
CA GLY A 99 22.31 2.73 -6.91
C GLY A 99 20.96 2.80 -7.61
N GLU A 100 20.96 2.81 -8.94
CA GLU A 100 19.74 2.82 -9.72
C GLU A 100 19.89 1.94 -10.96
N ASN A 101 18.88 1.12 -11.24
CA ASN A 101 18.66 0.51 -12.55
C ASN A 101 17.38 1.08 -13.14
N VAL A 102 17.40 1.40 -14.44
CA VAL A 102 16.21 1.79 -15.20
C VAL A 102 16.06 0.90 -16.42
N GLY A 103 14.82 0.60 -16.80
CA GLY A 103 14.56 -0.30 -17.91
C GLY A 103 13.24 -0.01 -18.61
N MET A 104 13.15 -0.43 -19.87
CA MET A 104 11.92 -0.40 -20.66
C MET A 104 11.82 -1.67 -21.50
N GLY A 105 10.67 -2.32 -21.44
CA GLY A 105 10.48 -3.65 -22.02
C GLY A 105 9.03 -4.12 -21.94
N PRO A 106 8.74 -5.35 -22.40
CA PRO A 106 7.36 -5.82 -22.51
C PRO A 106 6.71 -6.21 -21.19
N ASN A 107 7.49 -6.61 -20.17
CA ASN A 107 7.01 -6.98 -18.83
C ASN A 107 8.17 -7.15 -17.83
N ILE A 108 7.84 -7.29 -16.55
CA ILE A 108 8.81 -7.43 -15.44
C ILE A 108 9.77 -8.61 -15.63
N PRO A 109 9.32 -9.86 -15.92
CA PRO A 109 10.24 -10.98 -16.07
C PRO A 109 11.28 -10.79 -17.18
N VAL A 110 10.86 -10.23 -18.33
CA VAL A 110 11.79 -9.92 -19.43
C VAL A 110 12.78 -8.83 -19.05
N LEU A 111 12.30 -7.79 -18.34
CA LEU A 111 13.15 -6.71 -17.83
C LEU A 111 14.18 -7.20 -16.81
N HIS A 112 13.78 -8.10 -15.89
CA HIS A 112 14.69 -8.70 -14.92
C HIS A 112 15.80 -9.48 -15.63
N ASN A 113 15.45 -10.35 -16.58
CA ASN A 113 16.44 -11.10 -17.35
C ASN A 113 17.39 -10.16 -18.12
N ALA A 114 16.86 -9.09 -18.72
CA ALA A 114 17.68 -8.09 -19.40
C ALA A 114 18.62 -7.33 -18.43
N PHE A 115 18.21 -7.09 -17.18
CA PHE A 115 19.10 -6.56 -16.14
C PHE A 115 20.20 -7.56 -15.78
N MET A 116 19.89 -8.84 -15.66
CA MET A 116 20.87 -9.87 -15.33
C MET A 116 21.85 -10.17 -16.46
N ASP A 117 21.43 -10.03 -17.72
CA ASP A 117 22.31 -10.17 -18.90
C ASP A 117 23.22 -8.95 -19.11
N SER A 118 22.92 -7.81 -18.48
CA SER A 118 23.73 -6.59 -18.55
C SER A 118 24.75 -6.54 -17.39
N PRO A 119 26.06 -6.51 -17.66
CA PRO A 119 27.08 -6.49 -16.60
C PRO A 119 26.91 -5.37 -15.58
N GLY A 120 26.51 -4.16 -16.02
CA GLY A 120 26.32 -3.01 -15.14
C GLY A 120 25.08 -3.14 -14.25
N HIS A 121 23.94 -3.52 -14.83
CA HIS A 121 22.70 -3.71 -14.07
C HIS A 121 22.80 -4.89 -13.10
N ARG A 122 23.43 -5.99 -13.53
CA ARG A 122 23.74 -7.15 -12.68
C ARG A 122 24.62 -6.78 -11.50
N ALA A 123 25.64 -5.94 -11.72
CA ALA A 123 26.50 -5.47 -10.63
C ALA A 123 25.71 -4.64 -9.60
N ASN A 124 24.74 -3.84 -10.02
CA ASN A 124 23.82 -3.17 -9.11
C ASN A 124 22.94 -4.19 -8.37
N ILE A 125 22.29 -5.14 -9.03
CA ILE A 125 21.42 -6.13 -8.35
C ILE A 125 22.16 -6.94 -7.27
N LEU A 126 23.41 -7.32 -7.54
CA LEU A 126 24.26 -8.11 -6.64
C LEU A 126 25.17 -7.26 -5.74
N GLY A 127 24.96 -5.94 -5.71
CA GLY A 127 25.73 -5.03 -4.89
C GLY A 127 25.46 -5.20 -3.39
N ASP A 128 26.31 -4.56 -2.59
CA ASP A 128 26.21 -4.50 -1.14
C ASP A 128 25.16 -3.45 -0.73
N TRP A 129 23.90 -3.86 -0.77
CA TRP A 129 22.74 -3.05 -0.41
C TRP A 129 21.97 -3.71 0.74
N SER A 130 21.22 -2.91 1.49
CA SER A 130 20.30 -3.40 2.52
C SER A 130 18.84 -3.19 2.14
N HIS A 131 18.55 -2.21 1.28
CA HIS A 131 17.19 -1.83 0.93
C HIS A 131 16.99 -1.63 -0.58
N ILE A 132 15.73 -1.75 -0.99
CA ILE A 132 15.29 -1.59 -2.38
C ILE A 132 13.95 -0.85 -2.45
N GLY A 133 13.79 -0.03 -3.49
CA GLY A 133 12.49 0.45 -3.95
C GLY A 133 12.34 0.21 -5.44
N VAL A 134 11.15 -0.22 -5.86
CA VAL A 134 10.83 -0.48 -7.25
C VAL A 134 9.53 0.22 -7.60
N SER A 135 9.48 0.81 -8.79
CA SER A 135 8.23 1.19 -9.42
C SER A 135 8.24 0.85 -10.89
N SER A 136 7.13 0.32 -11.38
CA SER A 136 6.91 0.00 -12.79
C SER A 136 5.58 0.57 -13.29
N LYS A 137 5.54 0.95 -14.57
CA LYS A 137 4.32 1.47 -15.20
C LYS A 137 4.29 1.15 -16.68
N THR A 138 3.15 0.60 -17.14
CA THR A 138 2.90 0.37 -18.57
C THR A 138 2.41 1.64 -19.24
N ALA A 139 3.13 2.08 -20.27
CA ALA A 139 2.73 3.18 -21.14
C ALA A 139 1.63 2.73 -22.11
N SER A 140 0.95 3.69 -22.73
CA SER A 140 -0.14 3.43 -23.69
C SER A 140 0.27 2.62 -24.92
N ASN A 141 1.57 2.57 -25.24
CA ASN A 141 2.13 1.76 -26.32
C ASN A 141 2.42 0.29 -25.91
N GLY A 142 2.03 -0.11 -24.68
CA GLY A 142 2.22 -1.45 -24.15
C GLY A 142 3.61 -1.75 -23.58
N GLN A 143 4.53 -0.77 -23.59
CA GLN A 143 5.85 -0.94 -22.95
C GLN A 143 5.77 -0.62 -21.46
N THR A 144 6.35 -1.48 -20.64
CA THR A 144 6.57 -1.24 -19.21
C THR A 144 7.89 -0.53 -19.01
N PHE A 145 7.84 0.61 -18.32
CA PHE A 145 8.98 1.32 -17.77
C PHE A 145 9.18 0.88 -16.33
N ILE A 146 10.43 0.78 -15.88
CA ILE A 146 10.75 0.44 -14.50
C ILE A 146 11.94 1.25 -14.00
N THR A 147 11.86 1.68 -12.74
CA THR A 147 12.98 2.18 -11.96
C THR A 147 13.16 1.30 -10.74
N VAL A 148 14.40 0.91 -10.46
CA VAL A 148 14.82 0.20 -9.25
C VAL A 148 15.88 1.04 -8.58
N ILE A 149 15.63 1.47 -7.34
CA ILE A 149 16.58 2.21 -6.52
C ILE A 149 17.07 1.29 -5.41
N PHE A 150 18.38 1.22 -5.25
CA PHE A 150 19.06 0.45 -4.22
C PHE A 150 19.66 1.39 -3.18
N MET A 151 19.60 0.99 -1.92
CA MET A 151 20.19 1.72 -0.82
C MET A 151 20.97 0.79 0.08
N LYS A 152 22.20 1.20 0.43
CA LYS A 152 22.90 0.67 1.59
C LYS A 152 22.68 1.66 2.71
N ALA A 153 21.92 1.26 3.73
CA ALA A 153 21.76 2.06 4.93
C ALA A 153 23.13 2.33 5.59
N ARG A 154 23.29 3.45 6.29
CA ARG A 154 24.42 3.66 7.21
C ARG A 154 24.17 2.80 8.45
N GLY A 155 25.09 1.90 8.78
CA GLY A 155 24.96 1.02 9.96
C GLY A 155 24.09 -0.21 9.71
N SER A 156 24.30 -1.26 10.52
CA SER A 156 23.56 -2.54 10.44
C SER A 156 22.06 -2.35 10.72
N ALA A 157 21.23 -3.37 10.45
CA ALA A 157 19.79 -3.43 10.73
C ALA A 157 19.34 -3.19 12.20
N ALA A 158 20.22 -2.63 13.05
CA ALA A 158 19.96 -2.05 14.36
C ALA A 158 19.90 -0.51 14.34
N ASP A 159 20.16 0.12 13.19
CA ASP A 159 20.05 1.56 12.94
C ASP A 159 19.01 1.80 11.84
N ALA A 160 17.80 1.21 11.98
CA ALA A 160 16.63 1.98 11.56
C ALA A 160 16.83 3.35 12.21
N GLU A 161 17.00 4.41 11.42
CA GLU A 161 17.20 5.76 11.96
C GLU A 161 16.24 5.89 13.15
N PRO A 162 16.72 6.05 14.40
CA PRO A 162 15.80 6.33 15.47
C PRO A 162 15.06 7.56 14.95
N LEU A 163 13.72 7.53 14.92
CA LEU A 163 12.96 8.76 14.75
C LEU A 163 13.36 9.60 15.95
N THR A 164 14.43 10.36 15.76
CA THR A 164 15.01 11.29 16.70
C THR A 164 13.96 12.35 16.80
N TYR A 165 13.02 12.15 17.73
CA TYR A 165 11.91 13.04 18.05
C TYR A 165 11.51 13.92 16.86
N LEU A 166 10.62 13.44 15.98
CA LEU A 166 10.11 14.24 14.86
C LEU A 166 9.86 15.67 15.38
N PRO A 167 10.62 16.68 14.92
CA PRO A 167 10.58 17.96 15.59
C PRO A 167 9.16 18.51 15.46
N ARG A 168 8.60 18.93 16.59
CA ARG A 168 7.36 19.70 16.57
C ARG A 168 7.62 20.92 15.69
N LEU A 169 6.94 20.99 14.56
CA LEU A 169 7.17 22.05 13.60
C LEU A 169 6.63 23.37 14.15
N SER A 170 7.42 24.43 14.01
CA SER A 170 6.96 25.83 14.16
C SER A 170 6.47 26.41 12.82
N SER A 171 6.90 25.83 11.69
CA SER A 171 6.47 26.11 10.32
C SER A 171 6.73 24.90 9.42
N ALA A 172 6.04 24.81 8.27
CA ALA A 172 6.24 23.74 7.28
C ALA A 172 6.39 24.33 5.87
N ASN A 173 7.60 24.24 5.31
CA ASN A 173 8.00 24.95 4.09
C ASN A 173 7.57 24.26 2.78
N ASP A 174 7.13 23.02 2.86
CA ASP A 174 6.76 22.15 1.74
C ASP A 174 5.23 22.05 1.52
N THR A 175 4.46 22.95 2.13
CA THR A 175 2.99 22.89 2.14
C THR A 175 2.31 23.74 1.06
N SER A 176 3.07 24.60 0.37
CA SER A 176 2.51 25.58 -0.59
C SER A 176 1.78 24.98 -1.80
N ASN A 177 2.09 23.73 -2.17
CA ASN A 177 1.51 23.05 -3.33
C ASN A 177 0.47 21.97 -2.96
N THR A 178 0.05 21.87 -1.69
CA THR A 178 -0.98 20.91 -1.27
C THR A 178 -2.30 21.58 -0.94
N VAL A 179 -3.40 20.92 -1.31
CA VAL A 179 -4.77 21.34 -0.93
C VAL A 179 -5.00 21.27 0.59
N PHE A 180 -4.10 20.61 1.33
CA PHE A 180 -4.16 20.46 2.79
C PHE A 180 -3.34 21.52 3.54
N ALA A 181 -2.85 22.57 2.86
CA ALA A 181 -1.96 23.57 3.45
C ALA A 181 -2.56 24.20 4.73
N ASP A 182 -3.84 24.59 4.69
CA ASP A 182 -4.53 25.17 5.85
C ASP A 182 -4.70 24.16 7.00
N ASP A 183 -4.91 22.88 6.67
CA ASP A 183 -5.07 21.83 7.67
C ASP A 183 -3.74 21.55 8.39
N ILE A 184 -2.65 21.56 7.63
CA ILE A 184 -1.30 21.38 8.17
C ILE A 184 -0.90 22.61 9.01
N ALA A 185 -1.18 23.82 8.53
CA ALA A 185 -0.96 25.05 9.30
C ALA A 185 -1.74 25.05 10.63
N TRP A 186 -2.97 24.52 10.62
CA TRP A 186 -3.75 24.32 11.83
C TRP A 186 -3.07 23.35 12.79
N LEU A 187 -2.58 22.20 12.32
CA LEU A 187 -1.82 21.25 13.15
C LEU A 187 -0.54 21.88 13.72
N VAL A 188 0.19 22.68 12.93
CA VAL A 188 1.38 23.42 13.38
C VAL A 188 1.02 24.38 14.50
N SER A 189 -0.08 25.13 14.36
CA SER A 189 -0.53 26.08 15.40
C SER A 189 -0.91 25.42 16.72
N ARG A 190 -1.38 24.16 16.66
CA ARG A 190 -1.67 23.30 17.82
C ARG A 190 -0.43 22.52 18.29
N GLY A 191 0.65 22.59 17.50
CA GLY A 191 1.85 21.74 17.45
C GLY A 191 1.59 20.25 17.62
N VAL A 192 0.58 19.81 16.89
CA VAL A 192 0.36 18.39 16.59
C VAL A 192 1.17 17.99 15.35
N ALA A 193 1.58 18.98 14.53
CA ALA A 193 2.40 18.72 13.35
C ALA A 193 3.82 18.30 13.74
N LEU A 194 4.14 17.06 13.38
CA LEU A 194 5.48 16.50 13.46
C LEU A 194 6.11 16.51 12.07
N GLY A 195 7.31 17.05 11.91
CA GLY A 195 7.99 17.08 10.63
C GLY A 195 8.50 15.72 10.19
N CYS A 196 8.76 15.53 8.90
CA CYS A 196 9.65 14.46 8.43
C CYS A 196 11.13 14.86 8.56
N ASP A 197 11.40 16.16 8.65
CA ASP A 197 12.67 16.78 9.00
C ASP A 197 12.42 18.05 9.84
N SER A 198 13.44 18.91 10.02
CA SER A 198 13.34 20.14 10.82
C SER A 198 12.35 21.18 10.30
N ASP A 199 12.06 21.19 9.00
CA ASP A 199 11.36 22.28 8.31
C ASP A 199 10.26 21.82 7.35
N SER A 200 10.13 20.52 7.11
CA SER A 200 9.19 19.90 6.16
C SER A 200 8.18 19.00 6.86
N TYR A 201 6.91 19.08 6.43
CA TYR A 201 5.84 18.24 6.92
C TYR A 201 5.67 16.93 6.14
N CYS A 202 6.12 16.89 4.88
CA CYS A 202 5.92 15.82 3.91
C CYS A 202 4.44 15.47 3.69
N PRO A 203 3.61 16.37 3.12
CA PRO A 203 2.16 16.17 3.04
C PRO A 203 1.72 14.98 2.19
N ASN A 204 2.51 14.56 1.21
CA ASN A 204 2.15 13.46 0.31
C ASN A 204 2.62 12.09 0.80
N ARG A 205 3.44 12.04 1.86
CA ARG A 205 3.99 10.80 2.39
C ARG A 205 2.87 9.99 3.08
N PRO A 206 2.76 8.67 2.83
CA PRO A 206 1.83 7.81 3.55
C PRO A 206 2.12 7.77 5.05
N VAL A 207 1.08 7.54 5.86
CA VAL A 207 1.21 7.47 7.33
C VAL A 207 1.32 6.03 7.81
N THR A 208 2.32 5.74 8.65
CA THR A 208 2.42 4.45 9.35
C THR A 208 1.51 4.41 10.58
N ARG A 209 1.24 3.21 11.09
CA ARG A 209 0.46 3.04 12.32
C ARG A 209 1.11 3.73 13.53
N GLY A 210 2.44 3.67 13.67
CA GLY A 210 3.18 4.33 14.76
C GLY A 210 3.07 5.86 14.70
N GLU A 211 3.18 6.42 13.49
CA GLU A 211 2.99 7.84 13.27
C GLU A 211 1.56 8.28 13.56
N MET A 212 0.56 7.49 13.17
CA MET A 212 -0.85 7.76 13.49
C MET A 212 -1.08 7.77 15.00
N ALA A 213 -0.54 6.80 15.74
CA ALA A 213 -0.63 6.75 17.20
C ALA A 213 -0.03 8.02 17.83
N THR A 214 1.14 8.43 17.35
CA THR A 214 1.81 9.64 17.82
C THR A 214 1.00 10.90 17.52
N MET A 215 0.52 11.07 16.28
CA MET A 215 -0.32 12.22 15.93
C MET A 215 -1.58 12.28 16.79
N MET A 216 -2.25 11.14 17.02
CA MET A 216 -3.46 11.09 17.83
C MET A 216 -3.19 11.37 19.31
N ALA A 217 -2.13 10.79 19.89
CA ALA A 217 -1.73 11.04 21.27
C ALA A 217 -1.46 12.53 21.53
N LEU A 218 -0.74 13.19 20.60
CA LEU A 218 -0.45 14.61 20.69
C LEU A 218 -1.70 15.47 20.44
N ALA A 219 -2.53 15.11 19.45
CA ALA A 219 -3.74 15.86 19.11
C ALA A 219 -4.76 15.89 20.26
N LEU A 220 -4.87 14.78 20.98
CA LEU A 220 -5.76 14.61 22.12
C LEU A 220 -5.09 14.95 23.47
N ASN A 221 -3.78 15.24 23.46
CA ASN A 221 -2.97 15.46 24.65
C ASN A 221 -3.13 14.32 25.68
N LEU A 222 -2.98 13.08 25.21
CA LEU A 222 -3.14 11.89 26.06
C LEU A 222 -2.05 11.80 27.14
N PRO A 223 -2.40 11.34 28.34
CA PRO A 223 -1.41 11.10 29.38
C PRO A 223 -0.48 9.95 29.00
N SER A 224 0.80 10.08 29.34
CA SER A 224 1.74 8.96 29.28
C SER A 224 1.34 7.87 30.27
N THR A 225 1.62 6.62 29.92
CA THR A 225 1.45 5.46 30.81
C THR A 225 2.78 4.73 30.95
N GLY A 226 2.96 4.02 32.07
CA GLY A 226 4.09 3.10 32.27
C GLY A 226 3.74 1.64 31.94
N THR A 227 2.50 1.39 31.50
CA THR A 227 2.09 0.08 31.00
C THR A 227 2.57 -0.09 29.57
N ASP A 228 3.29 -1.18 29.36
CA ASP A 228 3.64 -1.68 28.04
C ASP A 228 2.54 -2.64 27.54
N PHE A 229 1.94 -2.31 26.40
CA PHE A 229 0.82 -3.04 25.81
C PHE A 229 1.22 -3.96 24.66
N PHE A 230 2.36 -3.71 24.01
CA PHE A 230 2.76 -4.43 22.80
C PHE A 230 4.24 -4.81 22.86
N THR A 231 4.61 -5.93 22.26
CA THR A 231 5.98 -6.44 22.37
C THR A 231 6.84 -6.15 21.13
N ASP A 232 6.25 -5.55 20.09
CA ASP A 232 6.90 -5.27 18.81
C ASP A 232 7.19 -3.78 18.57
N ASP A 233 6.97 -2.93 19.59
CA ASP A 233 7.31 -1.50 19.61
C ASP A 233 8.40 -1.14 20.64
N ASP A 234 8.99 -2.13 21.32
CA ASP A 234 10.09 -1.92 22.27
C ASP A 234 11.26 -1.15 21.64
N GLY A 235 11.64 -0.03 22.27
CA GLY A 235 12.72 0.83 21.79
C GLY A 235 12.31 1.73 20.63
N SER A 236 11.04 1.68 20.23
CA SER A 236 10.49 2.61 19.25
C SER A 236 10.38 4.01 19.83
N PRO A 237 10.70 5.06 19.06
CA PRO A 237 10.39 6.44 19.42
C PRO A 237 8.88 6.72 19.51
N HIS A 238 8.03 5.84 18.98
CA HIS A 238 6.58 5.94 19.08
C HIS A 238 6.00 5.21 20.30
N GLU A 239 6.77 4.34 20.95
CA GLU A 239 6.32 3.41 22.01
C GLU A 239 5.48 4.12 23.09
N ALA A 240 5.96 5.24 23.63
CA ALA A 240 5.24 6.00 24.64
C ALA A 240 3.85 6.49 24.17
N ASN A 241 3.75 6.90 22.90
CA ASN A 241 2.48 7.34 22.32
C ASN A 241 1.59 6.16 21.92
N ILE A 242 2.17 5.04 21.46
CA ILE A 242 1.47 3.80 21.18
C ILE A 242 0.81 3.29 22.48
N ASN A 243 1.55 3.25 23.57
CA ASN A 243 1.04 2.88 24.89
C ASN A 243 -0.02 3.87 25.39
N ALA A 244 0.13 5.18 25.14
CA ALA A 244 -0.90 6.17 25.47
C ALA A 244 -2.22 5.95 24.70
N VAL A 245 -2.17 5.69 23.39
CA VAL A 245 -3.39 5.42 22.60
C VAL A 245 -4.00 4.05 22.95
N ALA A 246 -3.20 3.07 23.35
CA ALA A 246 -3.69 1.77 23.85
C ALA A 246 -4.40 1.92 25.21
N GLN A 247 -3.79 2.66 26.13
CA GLN A 247 -4.37 2.98 27.43
C GLN A 247 -5.70 3.74 27.31
N ALA A 248 -5.83 4.57 26.28
CA ALA A 248 -7.06 5.29 25.96
C ALA A 248 -8.10 4.43 25.20
N GLY A 249 -7.78 3.18 24.83
CA GLY A 249 -8.68 2.29 24.10
C GLY A 249 -8.84 2.63 22.61
N ILE A 250 -7.94 3.43 22.05
CA ILE A 250 -8.00 3.90 20.65
C ILE A 250 -7.49 2.82 19.67
N THR A 251 -6.54 1.99 20.13
CA THR A 251 -6.00 0.85 19.37
C THR A 251 -6.21 -0.46 20.13
N VAL A 252 -6.26 -1.56 19.37
CA VAL A 252 -6.36 -2.93 19.89
C VAL A 252 -5.24 -3.84 19.37
N GLY A 253 -4.22 -3.28 18.69
CA GLY A 253 -3.14 -4.07 18.08
C GLY A 253 -3.45 -4.55 16.65
N CYS A 254 -2.70 -5.54 16.17
CA CYS A 254 -2.73 -6.04 14.79
C CYS A 254 -2.71 -7.57 14.64
N ASN A 255 -2.52 -8.35 15.71
CA ASN A 255 -2.41 -9.82 15.65
C ASN A 255 -3.54 -10.53 16.43
N PRO A 256 -4.81 -10.41 16.00
CA PRO A 256 -5.91 -11.07 16.69
C PRO A 256 -5.77 -12.60 16.66
N PRO A 257 -6.26 -13.31 17.69
CA PRO A 257 -6.92 -12.77 18.88
C PRO A 257 -5.95 -12.30 19.98
N ALA A 258 -4.65 -12.53 19.82
CA ALA A 258 -3.65 -12.26 20.85
C ALA A 258 -3.49 -10.76 21.13
N ASN A 259 -3.48 -9.94 20.08
CA ASN A 259 -3.41 -8.48 20.17
C ASN A 259 -2.23 -7.96 20.99
N THR A 260 -1.12 -8.70 20.97
CA THR A 260 0.15 -8.37 21.62
C THR A 260 1.09 -7.57 20.72
N PHE A 261 0.78 -7.41 19.43
CA PHE A 261 1.57 -6.63 18.48
C PHE A 261 0.79 -5.40 18.02
N PHE A 262 1.49 -4.29 17.81
CA PHE A 262 0.97 -3.05 17.25
C PHE A 262 1.21 -2.91 15.74
N CYS A 263 2.28 -3.51 15.21
CA CYS A 263 2.72 -3.43 13.81
C CYS A 263 2.99 -1.98 13.36
N GLU A 264 3.82 -1.23 14.10
CA GLU A 264 4.00 0.22 13.91
C GLU A 264 4.46 0.65 12.51
N GLN A 265 5.25 -0.18 11.83
CA GLN A 265 5.81 0.11 10.52
C GLN A 265 4.82 -0.11 9.36
N GLN A 266 3.68 -0.74 9.61
CA GLN A 266 2.67 -0.95 8.57
C GLN A 266 1.98 0.37 8.21
N THR A 267 1.82 0.63 6.91
CA THR A 267 1.03 1.75 6.42
C THR A 267 -0.44 1.58 6.80
N LEU A 268 -1.04 2.66 7.29
CA LEU A 268 -2.43 2.67 7.74
C LEU A 268 -3.39 2.75 6.54
N THR A 269 -4.38 1.85 6.50
CA THR A 269 -5.49 1.95 5.54
C THR A 269 -6.56 2.93 6.01
N ARG A 270 -7.40 3.41 5.08
CA ARG A 270 -8.52 4.30 5.38
C ARG A 270 -9.56 3.68 6.32
N GLY A 271 -9.80 2.36 6.21
CA GLY A 271 -10.66 1.63 7.13
C GLY A 271 -10.07 1.58 8.55
N GLN A 272 -8.79 1.26 8.67
CA GLN A 272 -8.11 1.24 9.97
C GLN A 272 -8.08 2.61 10.63
N MET A 273 -7.82 3.67 9.84
CA MET A 273 -7.90 5.05 10.31
C MET A 273 -9.29 5.38 10.86
N ALA A 274 -10.37 4.92 10.21
CA ALA A 274 -11.72 5.13 10.70
C ALA A 274 -11.90 4.60 12.13
N SER A 275 -11.41 3.40 12.40
CA SER A 275 -11.45 2.82 13.75
C SER A 275 -10.67 3.64 14.78
N PHE A 276 -9.52 4.21 14.42
CA PHE A 276 -8.77 5.09 15.32
C PHE A 276 -9.61 6.33 15.71
N PHE A 277 -10.17 7.03 14.73
CA PHE A 277 -10.96 8.24 15.01
C PHE A 277 -12.27 7.95 15.75
N VAL A 278 -12.98 6.87 15.39
CA VAL A 278 -14.23 6.51 16.05
C VAL A 278 -14.02 6.16 17.51
N ARG A 279 -12.97 5.39 17.84
CA ARG A 279 -12.62 5.09 19.23
C ARG A 279 -12.13 6.32 19.98
N ALA A 280 -11.27 7.13 19.35
CA ALA A 280 -10.77 8.37 19.93
C ALA A 280 -11.87 9.36 20.32
N LEU A 281 -12.92 9.46 19.49
CA LEU A 281 -14.00 10.42 19.67
C LEU A 281 -15.26 9.81 20.30
N GLY A 282 -15.30 8.50 20.51
CA GLY A 282 -16.46 7.79 21.03
C GLY A 282 -17.70 7.89 20.14
N LEU A 283 -17.52 7.88 18.81
CA LEU A 283 -18.63 8.08 17.87
C LEU A 283 -19.57 6.86 17.84
N PRO A 284 -20.89 7.07 17.71
CA PRO A 284 -21.84 5.99 17.55
C PRO A 284 -21.71 5.34 16.16
N THR A 285 -21.60 4.01 16.10
CA THR A 285 -21.46 3.25 14.85
C THR A 285 -22.77 2.72 14.29
N ASN A 286 -23.86 2.78 15.06
CA ASN A 286 -25.21 2.45 14.58
C ASN A 286 -25.82 3.66 13.87
N VAL A 287 -25.27 4.01 12.71
CA VAL A 287 -25.73 5.09 11.85
C VAL A 287 -26.07 4.55 10.46
N PRO A 288 -26.89 5.25 9.66
CA PRO A 288 -27.17 4.84 8.29
C PRO A 288 -25.91 4.74 7.44
N ASP A 289 -25.97 3.86 6.44
CA ASP A 289 -24.90 3.67 5.46
C ASP A 289 -24.62 4.97 4.69
N GLN A 290 -23.35 5.36 4.59
CA GLN A 290 -22.90 6.61 3.98
C GLN A 290 -22.17 6.40 2.65
N PHE A 291 -21.58 5.23 2.41
CA PHE A 291 -20.74 4.96 1.25
C PHE A 291 -21.07 3.60 0.63
N GLY A 292 -21.03 3.50 -0.70
CA GLY A 292 -21.41 2.27 -1.41
C GLY A 292 -20.33 1.19 -1.50
N ASP A 293 -19.08 1.48 -1.11
CA ASP A 293 -17.94 0.56 -1.28
C ASP A 293 -17.27 0.08 0.02
N ASP A 294 -17.94 0.23 1.16
CA ASP A 294 -17.44 -0.18 2.48
C ASP A 294 -18.11 -1.44 3.04
N SER A 295 -19.12 -1.99 2.36
CA SER A 295 -19.94 -3.11 2.84
C SER A 295 -19.17 -4.42 3.13
N ASN A 296 -17.98 -4.58 2.55
CA ASN A 296 -17.10 -5.74 2.78
C ASN A 296 -15.99 -5.43 3.79
N SER A 297 -15.90 -4.20 4.29
CA SER A 297 -14.89 -3.81 5.25
C SER A 297 -15.31 -4.20 6.66
N VAL A 298 -14.40 -4.78 7.42
CA VAL A 298 -14.59 -4.99 8.87
C VAL A 298 -14.73 -3.66 9.64
N HIS A 299 -14.42 -2.53 8.99
CA HIS A 299 -14.50 -1.18 9.52
C HIS A 299 -15.77 -0.42 9.10
N GLN A 300 -16.73 -1.06 8.42
CA GLN A 300 -17.93 -0.39 7.86
C GLN A 300 -18.64 0.53 8.87
N GLY A 301 -18.91 0.03 10.09
CA GLY A 301 -19.58 0.83 11.12
C GLY A 301 -18.79 2.09 11.51
N ASP A 302 -17.47 2.00 11.54
CA ASP A 302 -16.60 3.13 11.87
C ASP A 302 -16.54 4.14 10.71
N ILE A 303 -16.48 3.63 9.49
CA ILE A 303 -16.48 4.43 8.25
C ILE A 303 -17.77 5.28 8.17
N ASN A 304 -18.91 4.64 8.40
CA ASN A 304 -20.21 5.32 8.40
C ASN A 304 -20.33 6.34 9.53
N ALA A 305 -19.78 6.06 10.72
CA ALA A 305 -19.72 7.03 11.81
C ALA A 305 -18.89 8.28 11.46
N LEU A 306 -17.77 8.12 10.75
CA LEU A 306 -16.99 9.26 10.24
C LEU A 306 -17.75 10.07 9.19
N GLY A 307 -18.50 9.41 8.31
CA GLY A 307 -19.32 10.09 7.30
C GLY A 307 -20.43 10.91 7.97
N ALA A 308 -21.17 10.29 8.88
CA ALA A 308 -22.27 10.92 9.60
C ALA A 308 -21.84 12.10 10.49
N SER A 309 -20.59 12.09 10.98
CA SER A 309 -20.00 13.19 11.76
C SER A 309 -19.35 14.29 10.89
N GLY A 310 -19.32 14.13 9.56
CA GLY A 310 -18.71 15.11 8.64
C GLY A 310 -17.18 15.13 8.65
N ILE A 311 -16.53 14.15 9.28
CA ILE A 311 -15.07 14.06 9.36
C ILE A 311 -14.50 13.59 8.01
N THR A 312 -15.19 12.69 7.31
CA THR A 312 -14.84 12.28 5.94
C THR A 312 -15.87 12.79 4.94
N ARG A 313 -15.41 13.01 3.70
CA ARG A 313 -16.25 13.29 2.54
C ARG A 313 -16.17 12.18 1.48
N GLY A 314 -15.51 11.06 1.77
CA GLY A 314 -15.24 10.02 0.76
C GLY A 314 -13.93 10.22 0.00
N CYS A 315 -13.77 9.50 -1.11
CA CYS A 315 -12.52 9.41 -1.89
C CYS A 315 -12.67 9.71 -3.39
N ASN A 316 -13.89 9.87 -3.91
CA ASN A 316 -14.16 10.03 -5.34
C ASN A 316 -14.95 11.32 -5.66
N PRO A 317 -14.32 12.50 -5.50
CA PRO A 317 -14.98 13.74 -5.87
C PRO A 317 -15.31 13.77 -7.38
N PRO A 318 -16.41 14.43 -7.79
CA PRO A 318 -17.32 15.18 -6.94
C PRO A 318 -18.40 14.32 -6.25
N ASP A 319 -18.62 13.10 -6.72
CA ASP A 319 -19.75 12.25 -6.32
C ASP A 319 -19.68 11.86 -4.84
N ASN A 320 -18.49 11.55 -4.34
CA ASN A 320 -18.21 11.33 -2.91
C ASN A 320 -19.08 10.23 -2.27
N ASP A 321 -19.53 9.27 -3.07
CA ASP A 321 -20.32 8.11 -2.65
C ASP A 321 -19.45 6.88 -2.31
N ARG A 322 -18.13 6.99 -2.41
CA ARG A 322 -17.16 5.95 -2.03
C ARG A 322 -16.24 6.40 -0.91
N TYR A 323 -15.88 5.48 -0.03
CA TYR A 323 -14.90 5.68 1.04
C TYR A 323 -13.51 5.18 0.68
N CYS A 324 -13.37 4.13 -0.14
CA CYS A 324 -12.11 3.45 -0.45
C CYS A 324 -11.39 2.87 0.80
N PRO A 325 -11.94 1.87 1.50
CA PRO A 325 -11.42 1.40 2.80
C PRO A 325 -9.97 0.89 2.79
N GLU A 326 -9.56 0.22 1.70
CA GLU A 326 -8.20 -0.35 1.56
C GLU A 326 -7.15 0.65 1.06
N GLY A 327 -7.57 1.86 0.67
CA GLY A 327 -6.65 2.90 0.24
C GLY A 327 -5.76 3.36 1.39
N THR A 328 -4.53 3.75 1.09
CA THR A 328 -3.63 4.40 2.06
C THR A 328 -3.97 5.89 2.22
N LEU A 329 -3.52 6.49 3.31
CA LEU A 329 -3.64 7.94 3.54
C LEU A 329 -2.28 8.61 3.56
N THR A 330 -2.22 9.76 2.90
CA THR A 330 -1.12 10.70 3.03
C THR A 330 -1.23 11.50 4.33
N ARG A 331 -0.11 12.06 4.79
CA ARG A 331 -0.03 12.92 5.98
C ARG A 331 -0.93 14.15 5.86
N GLY A 332 -0.98 14.77 4.69
CA GLY A 332 -1.88 15.90 4.41
C GLY A 332 -3.35 15.53 4.55
N GLN A 333 -3.74 14.32 4.10
CA GLN A 333 -5.09 13.83 4.35
C GLN A 333 -5.35 13.65 5.84
N ILE A 334 -4.44 13.01 6.59
CA ILE A 334 -4.60 12.87 8.06
C ILE A 334 -4.72 14.24 8.74
N ALA A 335 -3.99 15.27 8.28
CA ALA A 335 -4.15 16.63 8.79
C ALA A 335 -5.59 17.15 8.62
N ALA A 336 -6.19 16.94 7.44
CA ALA A 336 -7.58 17.31 7.19
C ALA A 336 -8.57 16.56 8.10
N PHE A 337 -8.34 15.27 8.34
CA PHE A 337 -9.15 14.47 9.26
C PHE A 337 -9.03 14.97 10.71
N LEU A 338 -7.80 15.17 11.19
CA LEU A 338 -7.54 15.70 12.54
C LEU A 338 -8.15 17.08 12.75
N ARG A 339 -8.01 17.99 11.78
CA ARG A 339 -8.62 19.32 11.89
C ARG A 339 -10.14 19.20 12.00
N ARG A 340 -10.81 18.47 11.10
CA ARG A 340 -12.28 18.33 11.15
C ARG A 340 -12.78 17.66 12.41
N ALA A 341 -12.02 16.70 12.94
CA ALA A 341 -12.34 16.00 14.17
C ALA A 341 -12.24 16.88 15.42
N LEU A 342 -11.38 17.90 15.40
CA LEU A 342 -10.95 18.64 16.61
C LEU A 342 -11.20 20.16 16.53
N SER A 343 -11.78 20.66 15.44
CA SER A 343 -12.14 22.07 15.24
C SER A 343 -13.57 22.38 15.62
#